data_AF-A6GBY4-F1
#
_entry.id   AF-A6GBY4-F1
#
_cell.length_a   1.000
_cell.length_b   1.000
_cell.length_c   1.000
_cell.angle_alpha   90.00
_cell.angle_beta   90.00
_cell.angle_gamma   90.00
#
_symmetry.space_group_name_H-M   'P 1'
#
loop_
_entity.id
_entity.type
_entity.pdbx_description
1 polymer ?
#
loop_
_entity_poly.entity_id
_entity_poly.type
_entity_poly.pdbx_seq_one_letter_code
_entity_poly.pdbx_strand_id
1 'polypeptide(L)'
;MMGSMDWNGFVGPIVALGFLGSVACGDAGAPAEDDGGDDEVSPTQTSTDEDTDTDAGEDTDTDTGEDPGVETHPVNHSFGTYALDPFEEVSPCVQWTLDNEAAVYAQAVTLSNEGYFHHSNWFVVPEDVFEGPDGYFDCEARGFTEIAATLLGTVLTAQSTQSFTETQRTQDGAVIKIPAGHKVIGATHMLNVGPAPIETELFMGLEFIHPKDVTAILGPFRLTYFDLDIPAQSEARFTARCGEFGQEYEDAMGIPPDHKLHYVLPHFHYLGNYFQLSFTGGNLEQPQVYEHSGFNGDANGLTFDPPIDLSDITGLDFTCGYDNWRDVPVGWGIGDQEMCVMLGLAESEGLTDISVHEGTVAVGEQDGIIQFEGPCSTIVSAPNPAQGPPTQAERDGPLYLPEGGDAELPAVPECVDHDPNAAPAIEPTLDNVATVIFEQSCAFNACHGQSNPAAGLDLISPGLHGRLLDHEVLGDPGASLVEPGDPDNSWLYQRVAECEPQSGEGVSVTHMPLNAPILLSDPSVALLREWIAAGAMP
;
A
#
# COMPACT_ATOMS: atom_id res chain seq x y z
N MET A 1 -0.83 1.20 -32.59
CA MET A 1 -1.21 -0.14 -33.06
C MET A 1 -1.25 -1.01 -31.83
N MET A 2 -2.39 -1.01 -31.13
CA MET A 2 -2.58 -1.78 -29.89
C MET A 2 -2.93 -3.22 -30.27
N GLY A 3 -2.10 -4.16 -29.82
CA GLY A 3 -2.38 -5.58 -29.89
C GLY A 3 -3.03 -6.00 -28.58
N SER A 4 -4.30 -6.40 -28.64
CA SER A 4 -5.01 -7.08 -27.56
C SER A 4 -4.38 -8.45 -27.32
N MET A 5 -3.88 -8.72 -26.11
CA MET A 5 -3.58 -10.08 -25.67
C MET A 5 -4.88 -10.72 -25.15
N ASP A 6 -5.30 -11.76 -25.85
CA ASP A 6 -6.60 -12.43 -25.73
C ASP A 6 -6.46 -13.61 -24.74
N TRP A 7 -6.88 -13.41 -23.49
CA TRP A 7 -6.97 -14.46 -22.47
C TRP A 7 -8.34 -15.14 -22.54
N ASN A 8 -8.54 -16.03 -23.52
CA ASN A 8 -9.75 -16.85 -23.59
C ASN A 8 -9.43 -18.25 -24.12
N GLY A 9 -9.01 -19.11 -23.20
CA GLY A 9 -8.51 -20.44 -23.49
C GLY A 9 -9.41 -21.61 -23.12
N PHE A 10 -10.64 -21.44 -22.60
CA PHE A 10 -11.52 -22.58 -22.31
C PHE A 10 -12.98 -22.11 -22.22
N VAL A 11 -13.85 -22.53 -23.17
CA VAL A 11 -15.24 -23.01 -22.97
C VAL A 11 -15.83 -23.36 -24.36
N GLY A 12 -16.26 -24.61 -24.53
CA GLY A 12 -17.08 -25.07 -25.68
C GLY A 12 -18.59 -24.95 -25.40
N PRO A 13 -19.45 -24.98 -26.44
CA PRO A 13 -20.72 -24.25 -26.44
C PRO A 13 -21.91 -25.03 -25.86
N ILE A 14 -22.76 -24.38 -25.06
CA ILE A 14 -24.12 -24.85 -24.77
C ILE A 14 -25.13 -23.69 -24.99
N VAL A 15 -25.84 -23.83 -26.11
CA VAL A 15 -27.27 -23.59 -26.37
C VAL A 15 -27.98 -22.42 -25.67
N ALA A 16 -28.36 -21.46 -26.50
CA ALA A 16 -29.32 -20.40 -26.25
C ALA A 16 -30.75 -20.89 -25.94
N LEU A 17 -31.39 -20.25 -24.97
CA LEU A 17 -32.86 -20.09 -24.90
C LEU A 17 -33.17 -18.81 -24.13
N GLY A 18 -33.63 -17.79 -24.85
CA GLY A 18 -34.08 -16.54 -24.27
C GLY A 18 -35.47 -16.64 -23.65
N PHE A 19 -35.81 -15.70 -22.77
CA PHE A 19 -37.17 -15.21 -22.63
C PHE A 19 -37.19 -13.79 -22.03
N LEU A 20 -38.04 -12.97 -22.65
CA LEU A 20 -38.40 -11.60 -22.29
C LEU A 20 -39.18 -11.52 -20.98
N GLY A 21 -39.07 -10.40 -20.25
CA GLY A 21 -40.04 -10.05 -19.21
C GLY A 21 -39.68 -8.81 -18.39
N SER A 22 -40.01 -7.63 -18.91
CA SER A 22 -40.13 -6.36 -18.19
C SER A 22 -41.37 -6.33 -17.28
N VAL A 23 -41.32 -5.59 -16.14
CA VAL A 23 -42.37 -4.77 -15.45
C VAL A 23 -41.73 -4.31 -14.11
N ALA A 24 -41.26 -3.06 -13.97
CA ALA A 24 -41.95 -1.80 -13.58
C ALA A 24 -42.32 -1.63 -12.09
N CYS A 25 -41.67 -0.61 -11.49
CA CYS A 25 -42.08 0.42 -10.52
C CYS A 25 -43.01 0.08 -9.33
N GLY A 26 -42.55 0.47 -8.13
CA GLY A 26 -43.36 0.77 -6.95
C GLY A 26 -42.64 1.78 -6.06
N ASP A 27 -43.32 2.89 -5.79
CA ASP A 27 -42.83 4.19 -5.31
C ASP A 27 -43.02 4.39 -3.79
N ALA A 28 -42.18 5.26 -3.22
CA ALA A 28 -42.30 6.13 -2.05
C ALA A 28 -42.98 5.69 -0.72
N GLY A 29 -42.28 5.98 0.39
CA GLY A 29 -42.88 6.13 1.70
C GLY A 29 -41.92 6.55 2.82
N ALA A 30 -41.50 7.82 2.86
CA ALA A 30 -41.12 8.53 4.09
C ALA A 30 -42.38 9.20 4.70
N PRO A 31 -42.38 9.89 5.86
CA PRO A 31 -41.27 10.22 6.79
C PRO A 31 -41.62 10.05 8.29
N ALA A 32 -40.68 10.31 9.20
CA ALA A 32 -40.87 11.19 10.37
C ALA A 32 -39.57 11.31 11.20
N GLU A 33 -39.18 12.57 11.41
CA GLU A 33 -38.16 13.10 12.33
C GLU A 33 -38.64 13.04 13.78
N ASP A 34 -37.73 12.93 14.76
CA ASP A 34 -37.79 13.75 15.99
C ASP A 34 -36.41 13.90 16.67
N ASP A 35 -36.24 15.05 17.29
CA ASP A 35 -35.05 15.80 17.72
C ASP A 35 -34.34 15.33 19.01
N GLY A 36 -33.07 15.77 19.12
CA GLY A 36 -32.53 16.49 20.29
C GLY A 36 -31.74 15.67 21.33
N GLY A 37 -30.57 16.08 21.84
CA GLY A 37 -29.78 17.31 21.74
C GLY A 37 -28.77 17.39 22.91
N ASP A 38 -27.69 18.16 22.68
CA ASP A 38 -26.88 18.97 23.61
C ASP A 38 -25.93 18.24 24.61
N ASP A 39 -24.61 18.33 24.40
CA ASP A 39 -23.65 19.37 24.87
C ASP A 39 -23.19 19.17 26.32
N GLU A 40 -21.86 19.07 26.56
CA GLU A 40 -21.18 20.03 27.45
C GLU A 40 -19.63 20.00 27.37
N VAL A 41 -19.14 21.24 27.29
CA VAL A 41 -17.80 21.82 27.23
C VAL A 41 -16.89 21.53 28.44
N SER A 42 -15.59 21.53 28.13
CA SER A 42 -14.37 21.58 28.97
C SER A 42 -14.39 22.56 30.18
N PRO A 43 -13.41 22.51 31.11
CA PRO A 43 -12.30 23.47 30.93
C PRO A 43 -10.90 23.05 31.43
N THR A 44 -9.94 23.66 30.76
CA THR A 44 -8.51 23.87 31.05
C THR A 44 -8.21 24.47 32.42
N GLN A 45 -7.08 24.08 33.03
CA GLN A 45 -6.35 24.95 33.97
C GLN A 45 -4.86 25.02 33.61
N THR A 46 -4.47 26.26 33.36
CA THR A 46 -3.11 26.81 33.24
C THR A 46 -2.51 27.04 34.63
N SER A 47 -1.21 26.80 34.79
CA SER A 47 -0.38 27.55 35.75
C SER A 47 1.03 27.74 35.20
N THR A 48 1.37 29.01 34.97
CA THR A 48 2.71 29.56 34.78
C THR A 48 3.46 29.66 36.12
N ASP A 49 4.80 29.66 36.05
CA ASP A 49 5.75 30.54 36.77
C ASP A 49 7.14 29.85 36.72
N GLU A 50 8.04 30.33 35.84
CA GLU A 50 9.10 31.33 36.06
C GLU A 50 10.47 30.73 36.42
N ASP A 51 11.47 31.18 35.64
CA ASP A 51 12.88 30.84 35.64
C ASP A 51 13.61 31.07 36.97
N THR A 52 14.48 30.14 37.34
CA THR A 52 15.79 30.48 37.95
C THR A 52 16.86 29.49 37.51
N ASP A 53 17.90 30.04 36.94
CA ASP A 53 19.09 29.41 36.37
C ASP A 53 20.19 29.19 37.44
N THR A 54 21.08 28.20 37.20
CA THR A 54 22.38 27.88 37.88
C THR A 54 22.31 27.19 39.26
N ASP A 55 23.10 26.16 39.64
CA ASP A 55 24.41 25.67 39.20
C ASP A 55 24.62 24.20 39.70
N ALA A 56 25.36 23.44 38.88
CA ALA A 56 26.19 22.25 39.15
C ALA A 56 25.73 21.09 40.06
N GLY A 57 25.39 19.97 39.42
CA GLY A 57 26.24 18.76 39.43
C GLY A 57 26.03 17.74 40.55
N GLU A 58 25.25 16.70 40.27
CA GLU A 58 25.55 15.32 40.67
C GLU A 58 24.73 14.37 39.78
N ASP A 59 25.44 13.69 38.85
CA ASP A 59 24.91 12.65 37.98
C ASP A 59 24.29 11.53 38.83
N THR A 60 22.97 11.43 38.76
CA THR A 60 22.29 10.17 39.05
C THR A 60 21.60 9.77 37.77
N ASP A 61 22.28 8.89 37.03
CA ASP A 61 21.69 8.04 36.00
C ASP A 61 20.44 7.39 36.58
N THR A 62 19.28 8.00 36.32
CA THR A 62 18.03 7.27 36.26
C THR A 62 18.00 6.61 34.91
N ASP A 63 18.71 5.49 34.83
CA ASP A 63 18.55 4.43 33.84
C ASP A 63 17.07 4.02 33.84
N THR A 64 16.26 4.70 33.03
CA THR A 64 14.99 4.18 32.57
C THR A 64 15.36 3.02 31.67
N GLY A 65 15.51 1.84 32.26
CA GLY A 65 15.80 0.60 31.56
C GLY A 65 14.70 0.29 30.56
N GLU A 66 14.80 0.89 29.39
CA GLU A 66 14.24 0.36 28.15
C GLU A 66 15.10 -0.87 27.80
N ASP A 67 14.43 -2.01 27.69
CA ASP A 67 15.02 -3.22 27.12
C ASP A 67 15.61 -2.84 25.76
N PRO A 68 16.93 -3.02 25.49
CA PRO A 68 17.56 -2.50 24.28
C PRO A 68 17.09 -3.15 22.96
N GLY A 69 16.01 -3.94 22.98
CA GLY A 69 15.46 -4.67 21.85
C GLY A 69 16.37 -5.80 21.38
N VAL A 70 15.95 -6.51 20.34
CA VAL A 70 16.78 -7.51 19.66
C VAL A 70 17.85 -6.81 18.81
N GLU A 71 19.10 -7.31 18.84
CA GLU A 71 20.18 -6.77 18.02
C GLU A 71 19.99 -7.15 16.54
N THR A 72 19.76 -6.13 15.69
CA THR A 72 19.52 -6.27 14.25
C THR A 72 20.75 -5.92 13.40
N HIS A 73 20.91 -6.61 12.27
CA HIS A 73 22.05 -6.46 11.36
C HIS A 73 21.54 -6.30 9.92
N PRO A 74 21.58 -5.09 9.34
CA PRO A 74 21.10 -4.85 7.99
C PRO A 74 22.08 -5.38 6.93
N VAL A 75 21.53 -5.94 5.85
CA VAL A 75 22.22 -6.28 4.61
C VAL A 75 21.41 -5.70 3.46
N ASN A 76 22.03 -4.90 2.61
CA ASN A 76 21.31 -4.22 1.54
C ASN A 76 21.78 -4.64 0.16
N HIS A 77 20.87 -4.54 -0.81
CA HIS A 77 21.11 -4.87 -2.20
C HIS A 77 20.50 -3.81 -3.12
N SER A 78 21.19 -3.55 -4.23
CA SER A 78 20.72 -2.75 -5.35
C SER A 78 20.37 -3.71 -6.48
N PHE A 79 19.16 -3.60 -7.03
CA PHE A 79 18.74 -4.43 -8.16
C PHE A 79 19.22 -3.90 -9.52
N GLY A 80 19.91 -2.76 -9.53
CA GLY A 80 20.36 -2.06 -10.72
C GLY A 80 19.27 -1.20 -11.36
N THR A 81 19.70 -0.33 -12.28
CA THR A 81 18.80 0.61 -12.96
C THR A 81 17.90 -0.08 -13.99
N TYR A 82 16.70 0.47 -14.15
CA TYR A 82 15.72 0.08 -15.14
C TYR A 82 15.19 1.33 -15.87
N ALA A 83 15.13 1.23 -17.20
CA ALA A 83 14.64 2.31 -18.06
C ALA A 83 13.15 2.09 -18.36
N LEU A 84 12.34 3.15 -18.26
CA LEU A 84 10.97 3.14 -18.77
C LEU A 84 10.81 4.21 -19.86
N ASP A 85 10.24 3.82 -20.99
CA ASP A 85 9.80 4.73 -22.04
C ASP A 85 8.61 5.59 -21.56
N PRO A 86 8.30 6.72 -22.23
CA PRO A 86 7.10 7.49 -21.94
C PRO A 86 5.82 6.65 -22.02
N PHE A 87 4.94 6.79 -21.03
CA PHE A 87 3.66 6.07 -20.95
C PHE A 87 3.79 4.53 -20.94
N GLU A 88 4.95 4.01 -20.53
CA GLU A 88 5.22 2.58 -20.46
C GLU A 88 4.73 1.96 -19.14
N GLU A 89 4.10 0.79 -19.24
CA GLU A 89 3.69 -0.06 -18.12
C GLU A 89 4.25 -1.47 -18.37
N VAL A 90 5.04 -1.99 -17.41
CA VAL A 90 5.69 -3.29 -17.51
C VAL A 90 5.64 -4.05 -16.18
N SER A 91 5.79 -5.38 -16.24
CA SER A 91 5.85 -6.20 -15.04
C SER A 91 7.00 -7.21 -15.06
N PRO A 92 8.27 -6.77 -15.01
CA PRO A 92 9.40 -7.68 -15.02
C PRO A 92 9.54 -8.39 -13.66
N CYS A 93 10.18 -9.56 -13.70
CA CYS A 93 10.73 -10.17 -12.50
C CYS A 93 12.16 -9.70 -12.29
N VAL A 94 12.62 -9.77 -11.05
CA VAL A 94 13.99 -9.44 -10.67
C VAL A 94 14.45 -10.38 -9.58
N GLN A 95 15.75 -10.73 -9.54
CA GLN A 95 16.27 -11.62 -8.51
C GLN A 95 17.63 -11.16 -7.98
N TRP A 96 17.93 -11.59 -6.77
CA TRP A 96 19.16 -11.40 -6.02
C TRP A 96 19.56 -12.70 -5.33
N THR A 97 20.72 -13.25 -5.69
CA THR A 97 21.32 -14.40 -5.02
C THR A 97 22.01 -13.94 -3.74
N LEU A 98 21.59 -14.47 -2.59
CA LEU A 98 22.12 -14.04 -1.28
C LEU A 98 23.53 -14.59 -1.00
N ASP A 99 23.95 -15.66 -1.69
CA ASP A 99 25.19 -16.38 -1.43
C ASP A 99 25.28 -16.87 0.04
N ASN A 100 24.17 -17.35 0.58
CA ASN A 100 24.07 -17.74 1.99
C ASN A 100 24.36 -19.23 2.21
N GLU A 101 25.46 -19.55 2.89
CA GLU A 101 25.84 -20.93 3.25
C GLU A 101 25.06 -21.47 4.47
N ALA A 102 24.41 -20.58 5.23
CA ALA A 102 23.57 -20.90 6.39
C ALA A 102 22.24 -20.13 6.34
N ALA A 103 21.27 -20.58 7.13
CA ALA A 103 19.99 -19.88 7.22
C ALA A 103 20.14 -18.53 7.92
N VAL A 104 19.36 -17.54 7.47
CA VAL A 104 19.25 -16.21 8.08
C VAL A 104 17.79 -15.90 8.39
N TYR A 105 17.58 -14.93 9.27
CA TYR A 105 16.30 -14.70 9.95
C TYR A 105 15.95 -13.22 9.87
N ALA A 106 15.13 -12.85 8.88
CA ALA A 106 14.79 -11.46 8.58
C ALA A 106 13.62 -10.99 9.45
N GLN A 107 13.84 -9.93 10.24
CA GLN A 107 12.81 -9.28 11.06
C GLN A 107 12.20 -8.07 10.34
N ALA A 108 12.97 -7.40 9.48
CA ALA A 108 12.45 -6.32 8.68
C ALA A 108 12.95 -6.39 7.25
N VAL A 109 12.10 -5.91 6.35
CA VAL A 109 12.41 -5.69 4.94
C VAL A 109 12.12 -4.24 4.64
N THR A 110 13.11 -3.51 4.15
CA THR A 110 12.96 -2.12 3.71
C THR A 110 13.17 -2.08 2.21
N LEU A 111 12.21 -1.54 1.48
CA LEU A 111 12.35 -1.21 0.07
C LEU A 111 12.63 0.29 -0.05
N SER A 112 13.67 0.65 -0.79
CA SER A 112 13.93 2.03 -1.20
C SER A 112 13.73 2.14 -2.70
N ASN A 113 12.74 2.94 -3.08
CA ASN A 113 12.17 3.04 -4.41
C ASN A 113 12.44 4.45 -4.95
N GLU A 114 13.30 4.57 -5.95
CA GLU A 114 13.57 5.88 -6.59
C GLU A 114 12.39 6.38 -7.46
N GLY A 115 11.28 5.64 -7.49
CA GLY A 115 10.02 5.97 -8.14
C GLY A 115 9.62 4.91 -9.18
N TYR A 116 8.40 5.00 -9.68
CA TYR A 116 7.85 4.18 -10.78
C TYR A 116 7.66 2.69 -10.51
N PHE A 117 8.20 2.11 -9.43
CA PHE A 117 7.78 0.80 -8.94
C PHE A 117 6.44 0.96 -8.23
N HIS A 118 5.35 0.62 -8.93
CA HIS A 118 3.97 0.83 -8.50
C HIS A 118 3.57 -0.09 -7.35
N HIS A 119 3.82 -1.39 -7.51
CA HIS A 119 3.73 -2.40 -6.46
C HIS A 119 4.65 -3.57 -6.80
N SER A 120 4.98 -4.40 -5.81
CA SER A 120 5.82 -5.57 -6.03
C SER A 120 5.57 -6.66 -4.97
N ASN A 121 5.77 -7.92 -5.35
CA ASN A 121 5.66 -9.07 -4.47
C ASN A 121 7.01 -9.81 -4.42
N TRP A 122 7.51 -10.07 -3.22
CA TRP A 122 8.84 -10.62 -3.01
C TRP A 122 8.80 -11.97 -2.31
N PHE A 123 9.66 -12.86 -2.75
CA PHE A 123 9.73 -14.24 -2.29
C PHE A 123 11.19 -14.62 -2.04
N VAL A 124 11.39 -15.61 -1.20
CA VAL A 124 12.67 -16.32 -1.09
C VAL A 124 12.49 -17.74 -1.58
N VAL A 125 13.34 -18.18 -2.50
CA VAL A 125 13.23 -19.50 -3.15
C VAL A 125 14.60 -20.18 -3.21
N PRO A 126 14.67 -21.52 -3.33
CA PRO A 126 15.93 -22.19 -3.60
C PRO A 126 16.60 -21.65 -4.88
N GLU A 127 17.92 -21.52 -4.86
CA GLU A 127 18.68 -20.95 -5.99
C GLU A 127 18.51 -21.72 -7.31
N ASP A 128 18.25 -23.03 -7.23
CA ASP A 128 18.05 -23.93 -8.37
C ASP A 128 16.64 -23.88 -8.97
N VAL A 129 15.77 -23.01 -8.46
CA VAL A 129 14.42 -22.75 -9.01
C VAL A 129 14.43 -21.41 -9.76
N PHE A 130 13.70 -21.33 -10.89
CA PHE A 130 13.68 -20.15 -11.77
C PHE A 130 15.11 -19.72 -12.17
N GLU A 131 15.94 -20.68 -12.58
CA GLU A 131 17.38 -20.50 -12.81
C GLU A 131 17.69 -19.37 -13.80
N GLY A 132 18.76 -18.63 -13.50
CA GLY A 132 19.32 -17.61 -14.37
C GLY A 132 20.15 -16.61 -13.59
N PRO A 133 20.84 -15.68 -14.28
CA PRO A 133 21.61 -14.63 -13.62
C PRO A 133 20.68 -13.66 -12.86
N ASP A 134 21.28 -12.97 -11.90
CA ASP A 134 20.67 -11.86 -11.17
C ASP A 134 20.35 -10.65 -12.06
N GLY A 135 19.48 -9.78 -11.56
CA GLY A 135 18.92 -8.64 -12.29
C GLY A 135 17.54 -8.94 -12.89
N TYR A 136 17.06 -8.04 -13.76
CA TYR A 136 15.72 -8.10 -14.33
C TYR A 136 15.58 -9.13 -15.45
N PHE A 137 14.41 -9.76 -15.53
CA PHE A 137 14.07 -10.73 -16.56
C PHE A 137 12.55 -10.84 -16.78
N ASP A 138 12.18 -11.42 -17.92
CA ASP A 138 10.79 -11.81 -18.20
C ASP A 138 10.39 -12.99 -17.29
N CYS A 139 9.40 -12.76 -16.43
CA CYS A 139 8.87 -13.76 -15.49
C CYS A 139 8.50 -15.07 -16.20
N GLU A 140 7.80 -15.00 -17.34
CA GLU A 140 7.32 -16.18 -18.07
C GLU A 140 8.49 -16.97 -18.65
N ALA A 141 9.55 -16.29 -19.09
CA ALA A 141 10.73 -16.92 -19.67
C ALA A 141 11.45 -17.87 -18.70
N ARG A 142 11.29 -17.66 -17.38
CA ARG A 142 11.82 -18.56 -16.34
C ARG A 142 10.73 -19.41 -15.67
N GLY A 143 9.47 -19.35 -16.15
CA GLY A 143 8.34 -20.07 -15.60
C GLY A 143 7.94 -19.62 -14.19
N PHE A 144 8.26 -18.38 -13.82
CA PHE A 144 7.95 -17.83 -12.51
C PHE A 144 6.44 -17.72 -12.31
N THR A 145 5.97 -18.16 -11.15
CA THR A 145 4.63 -17.84 -10.64
C THR A 145 4.73 -17.61 -9.13
N GLU A 146 3.98 -16.65 -8.62
CA GLU A 146 3.96 -16.31 -7.19
C GLU A 146 3.55 -17.49 -6.31
N ILE A 147 2.56 -18.29 -6.76
CA ILE A 147 2.11 -19.49 -6.05
C ILE A 147 3.25 -20.51 -5.96
N ALA A 148 3.96 -20.79 -7.05
CA ALA A 148 5.08 -21.72 -7.01
C ALA A 148 6.23 -21.20 -6.14
N ALA A 149 6.53 -19.91 -6.20
CA ALA A 149 7.55 -19.28 -5.36
C ALA A 149 7.18 -19.38 -3.86
N THR A 150 5.91 -19.15 -3.52
CA THR A 150 5.39 -19.30 -2.15
C THR A 150 5.54 -20.73 -1.64
N LEU A 151 5.14 -21.73 -2.44
CA LEU A 151 5.15 -23.14 -2.02
C LEU A 151 6.56 -23.74 -1.95
N LEU A 152 7.43 -23.38 -2.89
CA LEU A 152 8.83 -23.84 -2.90
C LEU A 152 9.69 -23.10 -1.89
N GLY A 153 9.23 -21.95 -1.42
CA GLY A 153 9.98 -21.02 -0.59
C GLY A 153 9.10 -20.40 0.49
N THR A 154 9.00 -19.07 0.48
CA THR A 154 7.99 -18.29 1.22
C THR A 154 7.89 -16.87 0.64
N VAL A 155 6.83 -16.15 0.99
CA VAL A 155 6.73 -14.69 0.78
C VAL A 155 7.65 -13.99 1.77
N LEU A 156 8.35 -12.96 1.30
CA LEU A 156 9.25 -12.11 2.07
C LEU A 156 8.60 -10.79 2.44
N THR A 157 8.04 -10.08 1.46
CA THR A 157 7.30 -8.82 1.65
C THR A 157 6.47 -8.55 0.41
N ALA A 158 5.55 -7.60 0.50
CA ALA A 158 5.03 -6.90 -0.67
C ALA A 158 5.28 -5.39 -0.50
N GLN A 159 5.23 -4.68 -1.62
CA GLN A 159 5.25 -3.22 -1.69
C GLN A 159 3.88 -2.79 -2.20
N SER A 160 3.14 -2.05 -1.39
CA SER A 160 1.76 -1.68 -1.73
C SER A 160 1.68 -0.34 -2.49
N THR A 161 2.72 0.51 -2.42
CA THR A 161 2.67 1.87 -3.01
C THR A 161 3.98 2.34 -3.62
N GLN A 162 3.95 3.46 -4.35
CA GLN A 162 5.13 4.15 -4.88
C GLN A 162 5.89 4.98 -3.83
N SER A 163 5.73 4.70 -2.53
CA SER A 163 6.48 5.39 -1.49
C SER A 163 7.97 5.25 -1.72
N PHE A 164 8.74 6.32 -1.48
CA PHE A 164 10.20 6.27 -1.63
C PHE A 164 10.85 5.26 -0.68
N THR A 165 10.29 5.08 0.51
CA THR A 165 10.74 4.04 1.43
C THR A 165 9.54 3.36 2.06
N GLU A 166 9.51 2.04 2.00
CA GLU A 166 8.50 1.18 2.62
C GLU A 166 9.22 0.16 3.51
N THR A 167 8.91 0.14 4.80
CA THR A 167 9.47 -0.85 5.73
C THR A 167 8.37 -1.74 6.28
N GLN A 168 8.47 -3.03 5.97
CA GLN A 168 7.77 -4.08 6.69
C GLN A 168 8.63 -4.51 7.89
N ARG A 169 8.17 -4.26 9.11
CA ARG A 169 8.83 -4.71 10.35
C ARG A 169 7.88 -5.54 11.21
N THR A 170 8.34 -6.71 11.64
CA THR A 170 7.63 -7.58 12.58
C THR A 170 8.12 -7.36 14.01
N GLN A 171 7.41 -7.92 14.99
CA GLN A 171 7.79 -7.86 16.40
C GLN A 171 9.18 -8.44 16.67
N ASP A 172 9.74 -8.08 17.82
CA ASP A 172 10.99 -8.64 18.34
C ASP A 172 10.98 -10.17 18.40
N GLY A 173 11.89 -10.76 17.62
CA GLY A 173 12.06 -12.20 17.50
C GLY A 173 11.10 -12.90 16.52
N ALA A 174 10.08 -12.21 15.99
CA ALA A 174 9.22 -12.73 14.94
C ALA A 174 9.87 -12.48 13.57
N VAL A 175 10.12 -13.53 12.78
CA VAL A 175 10.95 -13.42 11.57
C VAL A 175 10.44 -14.25 10.42
N ILE A 176 10.85 -13.86 9.21
CA ILE A 176 10.79 -14.69 8.02
C ILE A 176 12.16 -15.35 7.86
N LYS A 177 12.18 -16.68 7.78
CA LYS A 177 13.43 -17.43 7.60
C LYS A 177 13.80 -17.50 6.13
N ILE A 178 15.11 -17.37 5.87
CA ILE A 178 15.70 -17.60 4.56
C ILE A 178 16.68 -18.77 4.72
N PRO A 179 16.34 -19.99 4.27
CA PRO A 179 17.22 -21.15 4.39
C PRO A 179 18.51 -20.98 3.57
N ALA A 180 19.53 -21.78 3.87
CA ALA A 180 20.78 -21.82 3.09
C ALA A 180 20.53 -22.08 1.59
N GLY A 181 21.33 -21.46 0.72
CA GLY A 181 21.25 -21.62 -0.73
C GLY A 181 19.92 -21.13 -1.32
N HIS A 182 19.42 -20.00 -0.79
CA HIS A 182 18.20 -19.36 -1.28
C HIS A 182 18.51 -17.98 -1.86
N LYS A 183 17.70 -17.57 -2.82
CA LYS A 183 17.73 -16.25 -3.44
C LYS A 183 16.43 -15.50 -3.17
N VAL A 184 16.52 -14.18 -3.21
CA VAL A 184 15.37 -13.29 -3.28
C VAL A 184 14.93 -13.19 -4.74
N ILE A 185 13.62 -13.26 -4.98
CA ILE A 185 13.01 -13.07 -6.30
C ILE A 185 11.73 -12.25 -6.14
N GLY A 186 11.53 -11.27 -7.02
CA GLY A 186 10.37 -10.39 -6.99
C GLY A 186 9.63 -10.35 -8.32
N ALA A 187 8.32 -10.22 -8.26
CA ALA A 187 7.49 -9.74 -9.36
C ALA A 187 7.23 -8.25 -9.13
N THR A 188 7.61 -7.42 -10.09
CA THR A 188 7.44 -5.96 -10.00
C THR A 188 6.40 -5.51 -11.01
N HIS A 189 5.63 -4.47 -10.68
CA HIS A 189 4.81 -3.72 -11.62
C HIS A 189 5.32 -2.29 -11.64
N MET A 190 5.72 -1.81 -12.82
CA MET A 190 6.33 -0.52 -13.02
C MET A 190 5.52 0.30 -14.01
N LEU A 191 5.32 1.57 -13.72
CA LEU A 191 4.44 2.45 -14.49
C LEU A 191 5.04 3.85 -14.61
N ASN A 192 5.35 4.26 -15.84
CA ASN A 192 5.72 5.63 -16.18
C ASN A 192 4.57 6.31 -16.92
N VAL A 193 3.73 7.08 -16.24
CA VAL A 193 2.68 7.89 -16.90
C VAL A 193 3.20 9.19 -17.52
N GLY A 194 4.47 9.51 -17.32
CA GLY A 194 5.09 10.73 -17.80
C GLY A 194 5.35 10.71 -19.31
N PRO A 195 5.42 11.90 -19.94
CA PRO A 195 5.75 12.03 -21.36
C PRO A 195 7.25 11.90 -21.67
N ALA A 196 8.10 11.70 -20.66
CA ALA A 196 9.54 11.61 -20.79
C ALA A 196 10.04 10.20 -20.39
N PRO A 197 11.11 9.70 -21.03
CA PRO A 197 11.76 8.48 -20.57
C PRO A 197 12.41 8.72 -19.21
N ILE A 198 12.42 7.70 -18.37
CA ILE A 198 13.00 7.75 -17.02
C ILE A 198 13.95 6.58 -16.81
N GLU A 199 14.86 6.73 -15.87
CA GLU A 199 15.64 5.65 -15.28
C GLU A 199 15.30 5.62 -13.80
N THR A 200 15.08 4.44 -13.24
CA THR A 200 14.77 4.25 -11.83
C THR A 200 15.52 3.03 -11.29
N GLU A 201 15.68 2.95 -9.99
CA GLU A 201 16.31 1.84 -9.30
C GLU A 201 15.54 1.48 -8.03
N LEU A 202 15.62 0.20 -7.67
CA LEU A 202 15.06 -0.34 -6.43
C LEU A 202 16.17 -0.95 -5.59
N PHE A 203 16.08 -0.70 -4.29
CA PHE A 203 16.97 -1.25 -3.29
C PHE A 203 16.15 -2.03 -2.25
N MET A 204 16.75 -3.08 -1.70
CA MET A 204 16.17 -3.84 -0.59
C MET A 204 17.17 -3.95 0.55
N GLY A 205 16.74 -3.62 1.76
CA GLY A 205 17.43 -3.88 3.01
C GLY A 205 16.76 -5.02 3.76
N LEU A 206 17.53 -6.02 4.17
CA LEU A 206 17.11 -7.11 5.03
C LEU A 206 17.76 -6.95 6.40
N GLU A 207 16.95 -6.79 7.44
CA GLU A 207 17.46 -6.75 8.81
C GLU A 207 17.42 -8.13 9.43
N PHE A 208 18.60 -8.69 9.68
CA PHE A 208 18.76 -10.00 10.27
C PHE A 208 18.96 -9.94 11.78
N ILE A 209 18.39 -10.90 12.50
CA ILE A 209 18.64 -11.11 13.92
C ILE A 209 19.38 -12.42 14.18
N HIS A 210 20.00 -12.53 15.35
CA HIS A 210 20.63 -13.78 15.76
C HIS A 210 19.57 -14.88 15.96
N PRO A 211 19.81 -16.12 15.49
CA PRO A 211 18.88 -17.24 15.68
C PRO A 211 18.46 -17.51 17.13
N LYS A 212 19.25 -17.05 18.12
CA LYS A 212 18.99 -17.25 19.55
C LYS A 212 17.80 -16.39 20.02
N ASP A 213 17.58 -15.25 19.36
CA ASP A 213 16.56 -14.26 19.69
C ASP A 213 15.25 -14.51 18.92
N VAL A 214 15.23 -15.49 18.01
CA VAL A 214 14.03 -15.89 17.26
C VAL A 214 13.02 -16.57 18.19
N THR A 215 11.84 -15.96 18.29
CA THR A 215 10.67 -16.38 19.07
C THR A 215 9.57 -16.99 18.18
N ALA A 216 9.41 -16.50 16.95
CA ALA A 216 8.39 -16.95 16.00
C ALA A 216 8.92 -16.99 14.57
N ILE A 217 8.53 -18.01 13.79
CA ILE A 217 8.70 -18.03 12.34
C ILE A 217 7.35 -17.72 11.70
N LEU A 218 7.34 -16.74 10.80
CA LEU A 218 6.14 -16.27 10.14
C LEU A 218 5.98 -16.89 8.76
N GLY A 219 4.79 -17.38 8.48
CA GLY A 219 4.35 -17.82 7.16
C GLY A 219 3.31 -16.85 6.57
N PRO A 220 3.18 -16.80 5.24
CA PRO A 220 2.20 -15.96 4.58
C PRO A 220 0.76 -16.47 4.74
N PHE A 221 -0.13 -15.49 4.77
CA PHE A 221 -1.57 -15.63 4.71
C PHE A 221 -2.07 -14.66 3.63
N ARG A 222 -2.61 -15.15 2.51
CA ARG A 222 -3.05 -14.28 1.40
C ARG A 222 -4.56 -14.29 1.24
N LEU A 223 -5.13 -13.10 1.11
CA LEU A 223 -6.53 -12.89 0.76
C LEU A 223 -6.62 -12.20 -0.61
N THR A 224 -7.50 -12.68 -1.49
CA THR A 224 -7.69 -12.08 -2.81
C THR A 224 -9.16 -12.11 -3.25
N TYR A 225 -9.68 -11.01 -3.79
CA TYR A 225 -11.03 -10.98 -4.38
C TYR A 225 -10.93 -10.74 -5.89
N PHE A 226 -10.88 -11.81 -6.71
CA PHE A 226 -10.73 -11.70 -8.16
C PHE A 226 -12.01 -11.32 -8.91
N ASP A 227 -13.18 -11.72 -8.40
CA ASP A 227 -14.47 -11.56 -9.10
C ASP A 227 -15.07 -10.14 -8.93
N LEU A 228 -14.26 -9.12 -9.22
CA LEU A 228 -14.68 -7.72 -9.18
C LEU A 228 -15.41 -7.33 -10.46
N ASP A 229 -16.57 -6.71 -10.30
CA ASP A 229 -17.31 -5.98 -11.33
C ASP A 229 -17.92 -4.73 -10.68
N ILE A 230 -17.09 -3.71 -10.51
CA ILE A 230 -17.41 -2.48 -9.80
C ILE A 230 -18.25 -1.59 -10.75
N PRO A 231 -19.55 -1.36 -10.46
CA PRO A 231 -20.41 -0.66 -11.41
C PRO A 231 -19.97 0.79 -11.65
N ALA A 232 -20.15 1.27 -12.88
CA ALA A 232 -19.91 2.66 -13.25
C ALA A 232 -20.72 3.64 -12.39
N GLN A 233 -20.12 4.79 -12.05
CA GLN A 233 -20.74 5.88 -11.28
C GLN A 233 -21.40 5.40 -9.98
N SER A 234 -20.71 4.56 -9.21
CA SER A 234 -21.24 4.00 -7.97
C SER A 234 -20.16 3.77 -6.91
N GLU A 235 -20.57 3.81 -5.64
CA GLU A 235 -19.77 3.27 -4.55
C GLU A 235 -20.23 1.85 -4.23
N ALA A 236 -19.28 0.93 -4.03
CA ALA A 236 -19.55 -0.48 -3.77
C ALA A 236 -18.58 -1.09 -2.75
N ARG A 237 -19.07 -2.05 -1.95
CA ARG A 237 -18.26 -2.93 -1.09
C ARG A 237 -18.36 -4.38 -1.57
N PHE A 238 -17.23 -5.07 -1.62
CA PHE A 238 -17.11 -6.48 -1.97
C PHE A 238 -16.61 -7.24 -0.76
N THR A 239 -17.47 -8.08 -0.18
CA THR A 239 -17.16 -8.87 1.01
C THR A 239 -16.98 -10.34 0.65
N ALA A 240 -15.80 -10.89 0.93
CA ALA A 240 -15.58 -12.32 0.88
C ALA A 240 -16.12 -12.96 2.15
N ARG A 241 -17.00 -13.95 2.02
CA ARG A 241 -17.63 -14.66 3.15
C ARG A 241 -17.01 -16.04 3.33
N CYS A 242 -16.05 -16.19 4.24
CA CYS A 242 -15.27 -17.43 4.41
C CYS A 242 -15.62 -18.14 5.72
N GLY A 243 -16.92 -18.40 5.93
CA GLY A 243 -17.46 -18.95 7.18
C GLY A 243 -17.03 -20.39 7.52
N GLU A 244 -16.48 -21.13 6.55
CA GLU A 244 -16.04 -22.53 6.72
C GLU A 244 -14.50 -22.67 6.83
N PHE A 245 -13.77 -21.55 6.88
CA PHE A 245 -12.31 -21.53 6.89
C PHE A 245 -11.70 -22.51 7.91
N GLY A 246 -12.22 -22.52 9.14
CA GLY A 246 -11.68 -23.37 10.20
C GLY A 246 -11.81 -24.87 9.89
N GLN A 247 -12.91 -25.29 9.26
CA GLN A 247 -13.11 -26.68 8.84
C GLN A 247 -12.21 -27.04 7.65
N GLU A 248 -12.07 -26.14 6.69
CA GLU A 248 -11.21 -26.33 5.51
C GLU A 248 -9.73 -26.46 5.91
N TYR A 249 -9.31 -25.68 6.91
CA TYR A 249 -7.98 -25.81 7.51
C TYR A 249 -7.79 -27.15 8.22
N GLU A 250 -8.75 -27.57 9.07
CA GLU A 250 -8.68 -28.86 9.77
C GLU A 250 -8.68 -30.04 8.80
N ASP A 251 -9.47 -29.97 7.73
CA ASP A 251 -9.51 -31.00 6.69
C ASP A 251 -8.15 -31.15 5.96
N ALA A 252 -7.44 -30.03 5.75
CA ALA A 252 -6.15 -30.00 5.08
C ALA A 252 -4.98 -30.40 5.99
N MET A 253 -4.96 -29.89 7.23
CA MET A 253 -3.81 -30.02 8.14
C MET A 253 -3.99 -31.10 9.22
N GLY A 254 -5.23 -31.54 9.47
CA GLY A 254 -5.57 -32.50 10.53
C GLY A 254 -5.53 -31.90 11.94
N ILE A 255 -5.47 -30.58 12.05
CA ILE A 255 -5.47 -29.79 13.28
C ILE A 255 -6.32 -28.53 13.06
N PRO A 256 -7.01 -28.00 14.09
CA PRO A 256 -7.73 -26.73 13.96
C PRO A 256 -6.75 -25.56 13.71
N PRO A 257 -7.25 -24.41 13.22
CA PRO A 257 -6.46 -23.18 13.16
C PRO A 257 -5.87 -22.81 14.52
N ASP A 258 -4.56 -22.56 14.54
CA ASP A 258 -3.77 -22.11 15.69
C ASP A 258 -2.86 -20.96 15.23
N HIS A 259 -3.47 -19.97 14.57
CA HIS A 259 -2.72 -18.87 13.98
C HIS A 259 -2.47 -17.78 15.01
N LYS A 260 -1.33 -17.09 14.88
CA LYS A 260 -1.16 -15.77 15.50
C LYS A 260 -0.79 -14.76 14.44
N LEU A 261 -1.63 -13.75 14.25
CA LEU A 261 -1.45 -12.73 13.22
C LEU A 261 -0.51 -11.63 13.73
N HIS A 262 0.60 -11.44 13.03
CA HIS A 262 1.65 -10.47 13.37
C HIS A 262 1.57 -9.21 12.52
N TYR A 263 1.19 -9.35 11.26
CA TYR A 263 1.21 -8.26 10.30
C TYR A 263 0.13 -8.43 9.24
N VAL A 264 -0.43 -7.33 8.77
CA VAL A 264 -1.32 -7.25 7.59
C VAL A 264 -0.93 -6.09 6.71
N LEU A 265 -1.12 -6.26 5.40
CA LEU A 265 -0.83 -5.28 4.37
C LEU A 265 -1.90 -5.39 3.26
N PRO A 266 -2.99 -4.61 3.33
CA PRO A 266 -3.99 -4.55 2.28
C PRO A 266 -3.48 -3.76 1.06
N HIS A 267 -4.03 -4.09 -0.10
CA HIS A 267 -3.73 -3.41 -1.36
C HIS A 267 -4.97 -3.34 -2.27
N PHE A 268 -5.18 -2.16 -2.84
CA PHE A 268 -6.16 -1.82 -3.87
C PHE A 268 -5.63 -0.62 -4.66
N HIS A 269 -6.19 -0.37 -5.85
CA HIS A 269 -5.80 0.76 -6.67
C HIS A 269 -6.67 2.00 -6.34
N TYR A 270 -6.65 2.95 -7.25
CA TYR A 270 -7.04 4.35 -7.02
C TYR A 270 -8.54 4.58 -6.83
N LEU A 271 -9.42 3.62 -7.17
CA LEU A 271 -10.85 3.64 -6.82
C LEU A 271 -11.09 3.11 -5.41
N GLY A 272 -10.15 2.36 -4.85
CA GLY A 272 -10.30 1.73 -3.55
C GLY A 272 -10.35 2.79 -2.43
N ASN A 273 -11.30 2.64 -1.52
CA ASN A 273 -11.57 3.61 -0.45
C ASN A 273 -11.87 2.96 0.90
N TYR A 274 -11.76 1.65 1.01
CA TYR A 274 -12.08 0.91 2.22
C TYR A 274 -11.44 -0.47 2.21
N PHE A 275 -10.92 -0.89 3.36
CA PHE A 275 -10.58 -2.28 3.61
C PHE A 275 -10.95 -2.67 5.04
N GLN A 276 -11.44 -3.89 5.24
CA GLN A 276 -11.75 -4.43 6.55
C GLN A 276 -11.38 -5.91 6.61
N LEU A 277 -10.82 -6.32 7.75
CA LEU A 277 -10.56 -7.72 8.08
C LEU A 277 -11.28 -8.08 9.37
N SER A 278 -12.02 -9.18 9.32
CA SER A 278 -12.73 -9.71 10.48
C SER A 278 -12.67 -11.22 10.57
N PHE A 279 -12.79 -11.72 11.79
CA PHE A 279 -12.74 -13.13 12.12
C PHE A 279 -13.95 -13.52 12.96
N THR A 280 -14.39 -14.77 12.82
CA THR A 280 -15.48 -15.35 13.60
C THR A 280 -14.98 -16.59 14.34
N GLY A 281 -15.46 -16.78 15.58
CA GLY A 281 -15.01 -17.87 16.45
C GLY A 281 -13.79 -17.46 17.29
N GLY A 282 -13.09 -18.46 17.84
CA GLY A 282 -11.94 -18.24 18.71
C GLY A 282 -12.21 -17.43 19.98
N ASN A 283 -11.14 -16.95 20.62
CA ASN A 283 -11.17 -16.14 21.84
C ASN A 283 -10.95 -14.64 21.55
N LEU A 284 -11.49 -14.14 20.44
CA LEU A 284 -11.31 -12.75 20.04
C LEU A 284 -12.15 -11.80 20.88
N GLU A 285 -11.54 -10.71 21.34
CA GLU A 285 -12.25 -9.64 22.05
C GLU A 285 -13.19 -8.88 21.09
N GLN A 286 -12.74 -8.67 19.85
CA GLN A 286 -13.48 -8.01 18.78
C GLN A 286 -13.31 -8.78 17.46
N PRO A 287 -14.40 -9.03 16.71
CA PRO A 287 -14.33 -9.70 15.41
C PRO A 287 -13.53 -8.93 14.36
N GLN A 288 -13.70 -7.60 14.29
CA GLN A 288 -12.95 -6.73 13.38
C GLN A 288 -11.58 -6.44 13.99
N VAL A 289 -10.53 -6.79 13.26
CA VAL A 289 -9.14 -6.63 13.75
C VAL A 289 -8.35 -5.58 12.99
N TYR A 290 -8.80 -5.23 11.79
CA TYR A 290 -8.19 -4.20 10.98
C TYR A 290 -9.25 -3.51 10.13
N GLU A 291 -9.13 -2.19 10.02
CA GLU A 291 -9.96 -1.36 9.16
C GLU A 291 -9.12 -0.20 8.63
N HIS A 292 -9.31 0.08 7.35
CA HIS A 292 -8.74 1.22 6.67
C HIS A 292 -9.85 1.92 5.89
N SER A 293 -9.89 3.25 5.97
CA SER A 293 -10.88 4.08 5.28
C SER A 293 -10.20 5.18 4.49
N GLY A 294 -10.70 5.42 3.29
CA GLY A 294 -10.14 6.35 2.32
C GLY A 294 -9.04 5.73 1.47
N PHE A 295 -8.37 6.61 0.72
CA PHE A 295 -7.16 6.33 -0.02
C PHE A 295 -6.12 7.37 0.39
N ASN A 296 -4.94 6.93 0.83
CA ASN A 296 -3.86 7.80 1.29
C ASN A 296 -2.55 7.60 0.51
N GLY A 297 -2.47 6.61 -0.37
CA GLY A 297 -1.23 6.28 -1.06
C GLY A 297 -0.10 5.83 -0.14
N ASP A 298 -0.40 5.41 1.09
CA ASP A 298 0.55 4.77 2.01
C ASP A 298 0.53 3.25 1.83
N ALA A 299 1.58 2.59 2.31
CA ALA A 299 1.64 1.13 2.34
C ALA A 299 0.42 0.49 3.04
N ASN A 300 -0.13 1.15 4.07
CA ASN A 300 -1.23 0.67 4.90
C ASN A 300 -0.94 -0.62 5.70
N GLY A 301 0.33 -1.02 5.78
CA GLY A 301 0.77 -2.12 6.62
C GLY A 301 0.58 -1.84 8.11
N LEU A 302 0.12 -2.83 8.87
CA LEU A 302 0.01 -2.76 10.33
C LEU A 302 0.64 -3.99 10.98
N THR A 303 1.57 -3.72 11.89
CA THR A 303 2.11 -4.71 12.82
C THR A 303 1.25 -4.71 14.08
N PHE A 304 0.74 -5.88 14.46
CA PHE A 304 0.08 -6.07 15.75
C PHE A 304 1.14 -6.31 16.81
N ASP A 305 1.03 -5.71 17.99
CA ASP A 305 1.87 -6.02 19.15
C ASP A 305 1.05 -5.84 20.43
N PRO A 306 0.69 -6.92 21.16
CA PRO A 306 1.02 -8.33 20.91
C PRO A 306 0.33 -8.90 19.64
N PRO A 307 0.74 -10.07 19.11
CA PRO A 307 0.11 -10.64 17.94
C PRO A 307 -1.31 -11.11 18.28
N ILE A 308 -2.22 -11.05 17.31
CA ILE A 308 -3.61 -11.44 17.53
C ILE A 308 -3.70 -12.96 17.53
N ASP A 309 -4.17 -13.52 18.64
CA ASP A 309 -4.46 -14.96 18.76
C ASP A 309 -5.74 -15.31 17.99
N LEU A 310 -5.57 -16.09 16.92
CA LEU A 310 -6.61 -16.59 16.04
C LEU A 310 -6.82 -18.11 16.24
N SER A 311 -6.45 -18.65 17.40
CA SER A 311 -6.75 -20.04 17.74
C SER A 311 -8.25 -20.30 17.72
N ASP A 312 -8.65 -21.45 17.17
CA ASP A 312 -10.03 -21.92 17.14
C ASP A 312 -11.02 -20.99 16.39
N ILE A 313 -10.52 -20.11 15.51
CA ILE A 313 -11.41 -19.37 14.60
C ILE A 313 -12.14 -20.34 13.68
N THR A 314 -13.40 -20.04 13.40
CA THR A 314 -14.25 -20.86 12.51
C THR A 314 -14.36 -20.24 11.12
N GLY A 315 -14.26 -18.92 11.02
CA GLY A 315 -14.41 -18.19 9.76
C GLY A 315 -13.61 -16.90 9.73
N LEU A 316 -13.45 -16.37 8.52
CA LEU A 316 -12.84 -15.07 8.24
C LEU A 316 -13.66 -14.38 7.16
N ASP A 317 -13.85 -13.08 7.28
CA ASP A 317 -14.40 -12.24 6.23
C ASP A 317 -13.46 -11.05 5.99
N PHE A 318 -13.30 -10.66 4.72
CA PHE A 318 -12.62 -9.42 4.35
C PHE A 318 -13.42 -8.64 3.33
N THR A 319 -13.33 -7.32 3.41
CA THR A 319 -14.10 -6.40 2.58
C THR A 319 -13.16 -5.41 1.91
N CYS A 320 -13.30 -5.24 0.59
CA CYS A 320 -12.72 -4.11 -0.13
C CYS A 320 -13.85 -3.19 -0.60
N GLY A 321 -13.62 -1.88 -0.54
CA GLY A 321 -14.57 -0.89 -1.03
C GLY A 321 -13.98 0.00 -2.10
N TYR A 322 -14.85 0.46 -2.98
CA TYR A 322 -14.49 1.26 -4.14
C TYR A 322 -15.51 2.37 -4.38
N ASP A 323 -15.03 3.55 -4.77
CA ASP A 323 -15.83 4.58 -5.41
C ASP A 323 -15.48 4.64 -6.91
N ASN A 324 -16.24 3.93 -7.74
CA ASN A 324 -16.05 3.95 -9.18
C ASN A 324 -16.84 5.09 -9.81
N TRP A 325 -16.15 6.20 -10.00
CA TRP A 325 -16.67 7.39 -10.66
C TRP A 325 -16.66 7.37 -12.17
N ARG A 326 -16.03 6.37 -12.77
CA ARG A 326 -15.90 6.27 -14.22
C ARG A 326 -17.25 5.93 -14.83
N ASP A 327 -17.41 6.23 -16.12
CA ASP A 327 -18.60 5.88 -16.88
C ASP A 327 -18.59 4.43 -17.41
N VAL A 328 -17.62 3.64 -16.99
CA VAL A 328 -17.44 2.23 -17.32
C VAL A 328 -17.29 1.37 -16.05
N PRO A 329 -17.77 0.12 -16.06
CA PRO A 329 -17.47 -0.81 -14.99
C PRO A 329 -15.97 -1.11 -14.93
N VAL A 330 -15.47 -1.42 -13.74
CA VAL A 330 -14.06 -1.73 -13.49
C VAL A 330 -13.96 -3.09 -12.82
N GLY A 331 -13.09 -3.95 -13.34
CA GLY A 331 -12.88 -5.30 -12.82
C GLY A 331 -11.52 -5.47 -12.15
N TRP A 332 -11.13 -6.73 -11.96
CA TRP A 332 -9.81 -7.08 -11.44
C TRP A 332 -8.70 -6.91 -12.48
N GLY A 333 -7.59 -6.28 -12.09
CA GLY A 333 -6.38 -6.24 -12.92
C GLY A 333 -5.41 -5.11 -12.57
N ILE A 334 -4.43 -4.90 -13.44
CA ILE A 334 -3.47 -3.78 -13.43
C ILE A 334 -3.94 -2.63 -14.33
N GLY A 335 -3.19 -1.52 -14.35
CA GLY A 335 -3.47 -0.36 -15.18
C GLY A 335 -4.74 0.37 -14.75
N ASP A 336 -5.76 0.36 -15.61
CA ASP A 336 -7.03 1.05 -15.39
C ASP A 336 -8.05 0.21 -14.60
N GLN A 337 -7.66 -0.99 -14.15
CA GLN A 337 -8.45 -1.91 -13.33
C GLN A 337 -8.16 -1.78 -11.82
N GLU A 338 -8.85 -2.57 -11.00
CA GLU A 338 -8.72 -2.56 -9.53
C GLU A 338 -8.17 -3.86 -8.95
N MET A 339 -7.73 -3.80 -7.69
CA MET A 339 -7.34 -4.96 -6.89
C MET A 339 -7.98 -4.94 -5.50
N CYS A 340 -8.02 -6.11 -4.89
CA CYS A 340 -8.44 -6.41 -3.51
C CYS A 340 -7.54 -7.56 -3.03
N VAL A 341 -6.37 -7.22 -2.51
CA VAL A 341 -5.41 -8.19 -1.97
C VAL A 341 -5.10 -7.83 -0.52
N MET A 342 -4.77 -8.82 0.30
CA MET A 342 -4.07 -8.58 1.55
C MET A 342 -2.99 -9.65 1.76
N LEU A 343 -1.77 -9.19 2.08
CA LEU A 343 -0.71 -10.02 2.63
C LEU A 343 -0.78 -9.97 4.15
N GLY A 344 -0.91 -11.12 4.79
CA GLY A 344 -0.75 -11.32 6.22
C GLY A 344 0.49 -12.15 6.52
N LEU A 345 1.12 -11.89 7.67
CA LEU A 345 2.17 -12.74 8.23
C LEU A 345 1.72 -13.29 9.58
N ALA A 346 1.77 -14.61 9.73
CA ALA A 346 1.29 -15.28 10.92
C ALA A 346 2.20 -16.43 11.35
N GLU A 347 2.22 -16.72 12.66
CA GLU A 347 2.60 -18.05 13.12
C GLU A 347 1.52 -19.02 12.65
N SER A 348 1.88 -20.04 11.88
CA SER A 348 0.93 -20.99 11.31
C SER A 348 1.61 -22.29 10.90
N GLU A 349 0.94 -23.42 11.11
CA GLU A 349 1.35 -24.73 10.58
C GLU A 349 0.99 -24.90 9.10
N GLY A 350 0.10 -24.06 8.56
CA GLY A 350 -0.35 -24.09 7.17
C GLY A 350 -0.26 -22.72 6.48
N LEU A 351 0.29 -22.71 5.27
CA LEU A 351 0.21 -21.58 4.35
C LEU A 351 -1.20 -21.51 3.78
N THR A 352 -1.81 -20.34 3.89
CA THR A 352 -3.22 -20.16 3.53
C THR A 352 -3.36 -19.15 2.40
N ASP A 353 -4.09 -19.55 1.36
CA ASP A 353 -4.58 -18.69 0.30
C ASP A 353 -6.11 -18.75 0.28
N ILE A 354 -6.77 -17.60 0.41
CA ILE A 354 -8.22 -17.49 0.36
C ILE A 354 -8.59 -16.55 -0.77
N SER A 355 -9.37 -17.06 -1.70
CA SER A 355 -9.67 -16.34 -2.94
C SER A 355 -11.16 -16.38 -3.27
N VAL A 356 -11.74 -15.26 -3.72
CA VAL A 356 -13.05 -15.23 -4.39
C VAL A 356 -12.79 -15.20 -5.89
N HIS A 357 -13.10 -16.29 -6.59
CA HIS A 357 -12.85 -16.42 -8.04
C HIS A 357 -14.08 -16.17 -8.91
N GLU A 358 -15.26 -16.53 -8.42
CA GLU A 358 -16.54 -16.38 -9.10
C GLU A 358 -17.69 -16.46 -8.10
N GLY A 359 -18.89 -16.08 -8.53
CA GLY A 359 -20.12 -16.25 -7.75
C GLY A 359 -20.46 -15.04 -6.88
N THR A 360 -19.85 -13.89 -7.13
CA THR A 360 -20.21 -12.63 -6.51
C THR A 360 -21.67 -12.27 -6.83
N VAL A 361 -22.42 -11.87 -5.80
CA VAL A 361 -23.81 -11.43 -5.93
C VAL A 361 -24.03 -10.13 -5.17
N ALA A 362 -24.84 -9.24 -5.76
CA ALA A 362 -25.33 -8.07 -5.04
C ALA A 362 -26.32 -8.51 -3.95
N VAL A 363 -26.07 -8.11 -2.70
CA VAL A 363 -26.89 -8.49 -1.53
C VAL A 363 -27.74 -7.34 -0.98
N GLY A 364 -27.53 -6.13 -1.48
CA GLY A 364 -28.32 -4.96 -1.12
C GLY A 364 -27.57 -3.66 -1.31
N GLU A 365 -28.09 -2.62 -0.68
CA GLU A 365 -27.47 -1.31 -0.61
C GLU A 365 -27.55 -0.86 0.86
N GLN A 366 -26.48 -0.28 1.37
CA GLN A 366 -26.41 0.28 2.71
C GLN A 366 -25.78 1.66 2.62
N ASP A 367 -26.48 2.68 3.14
CA ASP A 367 -26.02 4.07 3.17
C ASP A 367 -25.58 4.62 1.80
N GLY A 368 -26.26 4.18 0.73
CA GLY A 368 -25.94 4.57 -0.65
C GLY A 368 -24.84 3.73 -1.32
N ILE A 369 -24.26 2.77 -0.60
CA ILE A 369 -23.16 1.92 -1.07
C ILE A 369 -23.68 0.53 -1.42
N ILE A 370 -23.45 0.10 -2.66
CA ILE A 370 -23.87 -1.21 -3.14
C ILE A 370 -23.06 -2.31 -2.44
N GLN A 371 -23.72 -3.32 -1.91
CA GLN A 371 -23.07 -4.41 -1.18
C GLN A 371 -23.04 -5.66 -2.06
N PHE A 372 -21.84 -6.20 -2.24
CA PHE A 372 -21.58 -7.47 -2.93
C PHE A 372 -20.99 -8.48 -1.97
N GLU A 373 -21.37 -9.75 -2.13
CA GLU A 373 -20.80 -10.87 -1.39
C GLU A 373 -20.34 -11.97 -2.34
N GLY A 374 -19.19 -12.55 -2.06
CA GLY A 374 -18.60 -13.63 -2.83
C GLY A 374 -18.23 -14.84 -1.95
N PRO A 375 -18.42 -16.08 -2.44
CA PRO A 375 -17.98 -17.27 -1.73
C PRO A 375 -16.46 -17.44 -1.82
N CYS A 376 -15.84 -17.89 -0.74
CA CYS A 376 -14.41 -18.14 -0.70
C CYS A 376 -14.04 -19.55 -1.21
N SER A 377 -12.88 -19.63 -1.85
CA SER A 377 -12.13 -20.86 -2.08
C SER A 377 -10.86 -20.81 -1.24
N THR A 378 -10.68 -21.78 -0.35
CA THR A 378 -9.51 -21.85 0.52
C THR A 378 -8.55 -22.94 0.06
N ILE A 379 -7.27 -22.58 -0.04
CA ILE A 379 -6.17 -23.52 -0.22
C ILE A 379 -5.28 -23.43 1.01
N VAL A 380 -5.13 -24.56 1.70
CA VAL A 380 -4.18 -24.71 2.80
C VAL A 380 -3.13 -25.73 2.42
N SER A 381 -1.86 -25.40 2.64
CA SER A 381 -0.75 -26.29 2.36
C SER A 381 0.29 -26.23 3.47
N ALA A 382 1.00 -27.34 3.69
CA ALA A 382 2.12 -27.32 4.63
C ALA A 382 3.24 -26.43 4.09
N PRO A 383 3.92 -25.63 4.94
CA PRO A 383 5.06 -24.84 4.53
C PRO A 383 6.23 -25.73 4.11
N ASN A 384 7.17 -25.17 3.34
CA ASN A 384 8.43 -25.86 3.06
C ASN A 384 9.13 -26.22 4.39
N PRO A 385 9.51 -27.49 4.64
CA PRO A 385 10.17 -27.90 5.89
C PRO A 385 11.46 -27.14 6.22
N ALA A 386 12.12 -26.54 5.23
CA ALA A 386 13.28 -25.68 5.44
C ALA A 386 12.93 -24.39 6.23
N GLN A 387 11.67 -23.97 6.20
CA GLN A 387 11.10 -22.81 6.90
C GLN A 387 10.74 -23.08 8.38
N GLY A 388 11.25 -24.16 8.97
CA GLY A 388 11.08 -24.44 10.41
C GLY A 388 11.92 -23.55 11.33
N PRO A 389 11.71 -23.63 12.66
CA PRO A 389 12.43 -22.83 13.65
C PRO A 389 13.95 -23.10 13.63
N PRO A 390 14.77 -22.17 14.18
CA PRO A 390 16.21 -22.38 14.27
C PRO A 390 16.56 -23.61 15.12
N THR A 391 17.48 -24.41 14.60
CA THR A 391 18.11 -25.54 15.29
C THR A 391 18.95 -25.05 16.47
N GLN A 392 19.21 -25.94 17.44
CA GLN A 392 20.07 -25.61 18.57
C GLN A 392 21.48 -25.19 18.13
N ALA A 393 22.01 -25.79 17.06
CA ALA A 393 23.34 -25.44 16.54
C ALA A 393 23.37 -24.00 15.97
N GLU A 394 22.31 -23.55 15.32
CA GLU A 394 22.17 -22.16 14.86
C GLU A 394 22.04 -21.19 16.03
N ARG A 395 21.32 -21.57 17.09
CA ARG A 395 21.17 -20.75 18.31
C ARG A 395 22.47 -20.60 19.09
N ASP A 396 23.27 -21.66 19.19
CA ASP A 396 24.53 -21.69 19.94
C ASP A 396 25.72 -21.13 19.13
N GLY A 397 25.60 -21.12 17.80
CA GLY A 397 26.62 -20.61 16.88
C GLY A 397 26.69 -19.07 16.89
N PRO A 398 27.72 -18.49 16.25
CA PRO A 398 27.75 -17.05 15.98
C PRO A 398 26.66 -16.66 14.98
N LEU A 399 26.25 -15.39 14.97
CA LEU A 399 25.44 -14.82 13.90
C LEU A 399 26.14 -15.01 12.55
N TYR A 400 25.40 -15.53 11.58
CA TYR A 400 25.81 -15.60 10.18
C TYR A 400 25.16 -14.47 9.40
N LEU A 401 25.94 -13.78 8.56
CA LEU A 401 25.45 -12.77 7.62
C LEU A 401 25.89 -13.17 6.20
N PRO A 402 25.02 -13.05 5.20
CA PRO A 402 25.34 -13.39 3.82
C PRO A 402 26.31 -12.38 3.20
N GLU A 403 27.09 -12.81 2.21
CA GLU A 403 28.01 -11.93 1.47
C GLU A 403 27.32 -11.20 0.30
N GLY A 404 26.15 -11.66 -0.15
CA GLY A 404 25.48 -11.17 -1.36
C GLY A 404 24.96 -9.73 -1.33
N GLY A 405 25.14 -8.96 -0.24
CA GLY A 405 24.67 -7.59 -0.13
C GLY A 405 25.67 -6.66 0.57
N ASP A 406 26.04 -5.59 -0.12
CA ASP A 406 26.95 -4.55 0.37
C ASP A 406 26.52 -3.13 -0.07
N ALA A 407 25.30 -3.00 -0.60
CA ALA A 407 24.80 -1.72 -1.06
C ALA A 407 24.56 -0.75 0.11
N GLU A 408 24.65 0.54 -0.17
CA GLU A 408 24.09 1.56 0.70
C GLU A 408 22.64 1.80 0.24
N LEU A 409 21.66 1.69 1.16
CA LEU A 409 20.33 2.16 0.84
C LEU A 409 20.41 3.67 0.58
N PRO A 410 19.83 4.17 -0.52
CA PRO A 410 19.81 5.60 -0.75
C PRO A 410 19.08 6.27 0.41
N ALA A 411 19.72 7.28 0.99
CA ALA A 411 19.09 8.09 2.01
C ALA A 411 17.86 8.75 1.40
N VAL A 412 16.79 8.85 2.18
CA VAL A 412 15.66 9.70 1.83
C VAL A 412 16.22 11.10 1.57
N PRO A 413 16.05 11.65 0.35
CA PRO A 413 16.63 12.94 0.02
C PRO A 413 16.08 14.00 0.98
N GLU A 414 16.95 14.93 1.41
CA GLU A 414 16.50 16.08 2.17
C GLU A 414 15.58 16.91 1.27
N CYS A 415 14.37 17.17 1.74
CA CYS A 415 13.48 18.09 1.06
C CYS A 415 14.07 19.50 1.14
N VAL A 416 14.18 20.17 -0.01
CA VAL A 416 14.62 21.56 -0.12
C VAL A 416 13.50 22.38 -0.75
N ASP A 417 13.17 23.51 -0.12
CA ASP A 417 12.21 24.46 -0.66
C ASP A 417 12.61 24.90 -2.07
N HIS A 418 11.61 25.16 -2.90
CA HIS A 418 11.77 25.59 -4.28
C HIS A 418 12.66 26.85 -4.42
N ASP A 419 13.55 26.88 -5.43
CA ASP A 419 14.30 28.10 -5.73
C ASP A 419 13.38 29.16 -6.35
N PRO A 420 13.10 30.30 -5.67
CA PRO A 420 12.25 31.35 -6.20
C PRO A 420 12.85 32.05 -7.44
N ASN A 421 14.08 31.73 -7.86
CA ASN A 421 14.69 32.25 -9.08
C ASN A 421 14.60 31.28 -10.26
N ALA A 422 14.07 30.07 -10.06
CA ALA A 422 13.89 29.10 -11.12
C ALA A 422 12.92 29.61 -12.20
N ALA A 423 13.19 29.23 -13.45
CA ALA A 423 12.36 29.58 -14.59
C ALA A 423 11.64 28.34 -15.13
N PRO A 424 10.39 28.48 -15.62
CA PRO A 424 9.68 27.36 -16.22
C PRO A 424 10.34 26.94 -17.54
N ALA A 425 10.28 25.64 -17.83
CA ALA A 425 10.82 25.07 -19.07
C ALA A 425 9.89 25.31 -20.28
N ILE A 426 8.61 25.59 -20.03
CA ILE A 426 7.56 25.81 -21.03
C ILE A 426 6.72 27.05 -20.66
N GLU A 427 5.79 27.44 -21.53
CA GLU A 427 4.96 28.62 -21.31
C GLU A 427 4.00 28.42 -20.11
N PRO A 428 3.89 29.38 -19.18
CA PRO A 428 3.06 29.27 -17.99
C PRO A 428 1.58 29.52 -18.28
N THR A 429 0.93 28.55 -18.90
CA THR A 429 -0.52 28.52 -19.17
C THR A 429 -1.22 27.53 -18.27
N LEU A 430 -2.52 27.70 -18.05
CA LEU A 430 -3.31 26.74 -17.29
C LEU A 430 -3.27 25.34 -17.93
N ASP A 431 -3.31 25.25 -19.26
CA ASP A 431 -3.20 23.98 -19.98
C ASP A 431 -1.87 23.26 -19.68
N ASN A 432 -0.75 23.99 -19.64
CA ASN A 432 0.55 23.41 -19.33
C ASN A 432 0.67 23.04 -17.85
N VAL A 433 0.12 23.85 -16.93
CA VAL A 433 0.05 23.51 -15.50
C VAL A 433 -0.78 22.23 -15.29
N ALA A 434 -1.94 22.13 -15.93
CA ALA A 434 -2.81 20.97 -15.82
C ALA A 434 -2.12 19.69 -16.33
N THR A 435 -1.56 19.75 -17.54
CA THR A 435 -0.97 18.57 -18.19
C THR A 435 0.38 18.14 -17.61
N VAL A 436 1.18 19.06 -17.06
CA VAL A 436 2.53 18.74 -16.55
C VAL A 436 2.54 18.51 -15.05
N ILE A 437 1.67 19.17 -14.29
CA ILE A 437 1.64 19.09 -12.83
C ILE A 437 0.44 18.28 -12.36
N PHE A 438 -0.76 18.73 -12.69
CA PHE A 438 -1.97 18.16 -12.06
C PHE A 438 -2.24 16.73 -12.51
N GLU A 439 -2.26 16.49 -13.82
CA GLU A 439 -2.52 15.15 -14.37
C GLU A 439 -1.42 14.15 -13.96
N GLN A 440 -0.16 14.59 -13.94
CA GLN A 440 1.02 13.72 -13.79
C GLN A 440 1.39 13.45 -12.33
N SER A 441 1.22 14.43 -11.45
CA SER A 441 1.76 14.38 -10.09
C SER A 441 0.72 14.51 -8.99
N CYS A 442 -0.49 15.02 -9.30
CA CYS A 442 -1.52 15.25 -8.29
C CYS A 442 -2.72 14.31 -8.45
N ALA A 443 -3.13 14.05 -9.70
CA ALA A 443 -4.27 13.21 -10.03
C ALA A 443 -3.88 11.78 -10.43
N PHE A 444 -2.59 11.51 -10.69
CA PHE A 444 -2.11 10.19 -11.09
C PHE A 444 -2.42 9.10 -10.06
N ASN A 445 -2.15 9.36 -8.77
CA ASN A 445 -2.56 8.49 -7.66
C ASN A 445 -4.00 8.79 -7.18
N ALA A 446 -4.84 9.43 -8.01
CA ALA A 446 -6.20 9.88 -7.76
C ALA A 446 -6.46 10.75 -6.51
N CYS A 447 -5.43 11.19 -5.78
CA CYS A 447 -5.60 12.13 -4.67
C CYS A 447 -6.35 13.41 -5.09
N HIS A 448 -6.15 13.90 -6.32
CA HIS A 448 -6.87 15.07 -6.86
C HIS A 448 -7.62 14.77 -8.17
N GLY A 449 -8.18 13.56 -8.27
CA GLY A 449 -8.95 13.09 -9.43
C GLY A 449 -10.40 13.61 -9.51
N GLN A 450 -11.21 13.04 -10.42
CA GLN A 450 -12.59 13.50 -10.64
C GLN A 450 -13.57 13.15 -9.51
N SER A 451 -13.29 12.13 -8.71
CA SER A 451 -14.20 11.76 -7.64
C SER A 451 -13.51 11.25 -6.40
N ASN A 452 -14.19 11.53 -5.30
CA ASN A 452 -13.62 11.63 -3.95
C ASN A 452 -12.22 12.25 -3.92
N PRO A 453 -12.00 13.40 -4.60
CA PRO A 453 -10.72 14.08 -4.49
C PRO A 453 -10.43 14.40 -3.03
N ALA A 454 -9.19 14.20 -2.62
CA ALA A 454 -8.66 14.63 -1.35
C ALA A 454 -9.03 16.10 -1.10
N ALA A 455 -9.62 16.34 0.07
CA ALA A 455 -10.17 17.63 0.48
C ALA A 455 -11.22 18.23 -0.49
N GLY A 456 -11.85 17.44 -1.35
CA GLY A 456 -12.81 17.94 -2.34
C GLY A 456 -12.17 18.61 -3.57
N LEU A 457 -10.85 18.54 -3.74
CA LEU A 457 -10.11 19.24 -4.80
C LEU A 457 -9.84 18.37 -6.03
N ASP A 458 -10.70 18.47 -7.04
CA ASP A 458 -10.50 17.84 -8.34
C ASP A 458 -9.67 18.77 -9.26
N LEU A 459 -8.56 18.27 -9.80
CA LEU A 459 -7.64 19.03 -10.64
C LEU A 459 -7.67 18.65 -12.14
N ILE A 460 -8.60 17.78 -12.56
CA ILE A 460 -8.61 17.22 -13.92
C ILE A 460 -9.94 17.39 -14.68
N SER A 461 -11.06 17.61 -13.99
CA SER A 461 -12.35 17.82 -14.69
C SER A 461 -12.44 19.14 -15.47
N PRO A 462 -13.38 19.26 -16.44
CA PRO A 462 -13.73 20.53 -17.05
C PRO A 462 -14.09 21.61 -16.02
N GLY A 463 -13.81 22.89 -16.34
CA GLY A 463 -14.04 24.00 -15.41
C GLY A 463 -12.95 24.15 -14.35
N LEU A 464 -11.76 23.60 -14.59
CA LEU A 464 -10.59 23.69 -13.72
C LEU A 464 -10.29 25.12 -13.26
N HIS A 465 -10.25 26.10 -14.16
CA HIS A 465 -9.93 27.49 -13.83
C HIS A 465 -10.80 28.05 -12.69
N GLY A 466 -12.13 27.94 -12.82
CA GLY A 466 -13.05 28.43 -11.79
C GLY A 466 -12.90 27.67 -10.47
N ARG A 467 -12.69 26.36 -10.52
CA ARG A 467 -12.46 25.55 -9.31
C ARG A 467 -11.18 25.96 -8.59
N LEU A 468 -10.09 26.24 -9.29
CA LEU A 468 -8.85 26.69 -8.66
C LEU A 468 -9.01 28.01 -7.91
N LEU A 469 -9.89 28.90 -8.38
CA LEU A 469 -10.13 30.21 -7.77
C LEU A 469 -11.18 30.18 -6.64
N ASP A 470 -12.19 29.31 -6.76
CA ASP A 470 -13.34 29.30 -5.87
C ASP A 470 -13.31 28.16 -4.83
N HIS A 471 -12.30 27.27 -4.87
CA HIS A 471 -12.22 26.12 -3.97
C HIS A 471 -11.89 26.54 -2.52
N GLU A 472 -12.70 26.06 -1.57
CA GLU A 472 -12.47 26.24 -0.15
C GLU A 472 -11.33 25.34 0.32
N VAL A 473 -10.26 25.96 0.83
CA VAL A 473 -9.10 25.23 1.33
C VAL A 473 -9.40 24.65 2.72
N LEU A 474 -9.46 23.32 2.83
CA LEU A 474 -9.70 22.65 4.12
C LEU A 474 -8.46 22.64 5.04
N GLY A 475 -7.25 22.59 4.46
CA GLY A 475 -5.99 22.55 5.21
C GLY A 475 -5.55 23.89 5.79
N ASP A 476 -6.16 24.99 5.32
CA ASP A 476 -5.95 26.36 5.80
C ASP A 476 -7.23 27.19 5.54
N PRO A 477 -8.26 27.05 6.39
CA PRO A 477 -9.56 27.68 6.16
C PRO A 477 -9.47 29.21 6.00
N GLY A 478 -9.96 29.69 4.86
CA GLY A 478 -9.96 31.12 4.53
C GLY A 478 -8.81 31.58 3.64
N ALA A 479 -7.83 30.72 3.35
CA ALA A 479 -6.83 30.97 2.31
C ALA A 479 -7.43 30.77 0.90
N SER A 480 -6.86 31.47 -0.07
CA SER A 480 -7.13 31.24 -1.50
C SER A 480 -6.33 30.02 -1.96
N LEU A 481 -6.98 29.04 -2.60
CA LEU A 481 -6.23 27.94 -3.24
C LEU A 481 -5.26 28.49 -4.29
N VAL A 482 -5.76 29.40 -5.13
CA VAL A 482 -4.96 30.23 -6.04
C VAL A 482 -5.40 31.68 -5.89
N GLU A 483 -4.47 32.57 -5.53
CA GLU A 483 -4.65 34.03 -5.50
C GLU A 483 -4.04 34.65 -6.78
N PRO A 484 -4.86 35.12 -7.74
CA PRO A 484 -4.37 35.66 -8.99
C PRO A 484 -3.40 36.83 -8.82
N GLY A 485 -2.18 36.66 -9.32
CA GLY A 485 -1.12 37.66 -9.27
C GLY A 485 -0.26 37.61 -8.00
N ASP A 486 -0.57 36.71 -7.06
CA ASP A 486 0.15 36.59 -5.79
C ASP A 486 0.45 35.12 -5.44
N PRO A 487 1.55 34.55 -5.97
CA PRO A 487 1.94 33.17 -5.69
C PRO A 487 2.15 32.91 -4.20
N ASP A 488 2.74 33.86 -3.47
CA ASP A 488 3.10 33.68 -2.06
C ASP A 488 1.86 33.59 -1.15
N ASN A 489 0.71 34.14 -1.58
CA ASN A 489 -0.58 34.00 -0.89
C ASN A 489 -1.49 32.90 -1.50
N SER A 490 -0.95 32.07 -2.40
CA SER A 490 -1.68 30.95 -3.00
C SER A 490 -1.33 29.65 -2.29
N TRP A 491 -2.32 29.03 -1.62
CA TRP A 491 -2.11 27.79 -0.87
C TRP A 491 -1.56 26.66 -1.75
N LEU A 492 -2.04 26.53 -3.00
CA LEU A 492 -1.54 25.52 -3.92
C LEU A 492 -0.04 25.66 -4.19
N TYR A 493 0.46 26.90 -4.28
CA TYR A 493 1.89 27.15 -4.49
C TYR A 493 2.71 26.78 -3.26
N GLN A 494 2.30 27.26 -2.08
CA GLN A 494 2.97 26.92 -0.81
C GLN A 494 3.08 25.39 -0.63
N ARG A 495 1.98 24.67 -0.90
CA ARG A 495 1.92 23.21 -0.80
C ARG A 495 2.91 22.47 -1.70
N VAL A 496 3.29 23.02 -2.86
CA VAL A 496 4.21 22.35 -3.79
C VAL A 496 5.61 22.99 -3.82
N ALA A 497 5.79 24.13 -3.15
CA ALA A 497 7.03 24.91 -3.15
C ALA A 497 7.77 24.89 -1.81
N GLU A 498 7.10 24.51 -0.72
CA GLU A 498 7.66 24.45 0.63
C GLU A 498 7.65 23.01 1.13
N CYS A 499 8.72 22.60 1.81
CA CYS A 499 8.84 21.27 2.40
C CYS A 499 7.99 21.09 3.66
N GLU A 500 7.87 22.16 4.43
CA GLU A 500 7.04 22.26 5.63
C GLU A 500 6.07 23.45 5.54
N PRO A 501 5.09 23.41 4.61
CA PRO A 501 4.13 24.49 4.46
C PRO A 501 3.35 24.67 5.76
N GLN A 502 3.08 25.92 6.12
CA GLN A 502 2.37 26.26 7.36
C GLN A 502 0.99 26.82 7.06
N SER A 503 -0.04 26.34 7.76
CA SER A 503 -1.35 27.00 7.75
C SER A 503 -1.27 28.40 8.37
N GLY A 504 -2.30 29.22 8.21
CA GLY A 504 -2.41 30.54 8.85
C GLY A 504 -2.35 30.49 10.39
N GLU A 505 -2.51 29.32 11.01
CA GLU A 505 -2.34 29.09 12.45
C GLU A 505 -0.91 28.69 12.84
N GLY A 506 0.01 28.58 11.89
CA GLY A 506 1.41 28.17 12.11
C GLY A 506 1.60 26.67 12.32
N VAL A 507 0.62 25.85 11.90
CA VAL A 507 0.70 24.39 11.97
C VAL A 507 1.32 23.88 10.68
N SER A 508 2.45 23.17 10.78
CA SER A 508 3.05 22.49 9.64
C SER A 508 2.10 21.42 9.10
N VAL A 509 1.91 21.42 7.79
CA VAL A 509 1.15 20.41 7.06
C VAL A 509 2.06 19.73 6.03
N THR A 510 1.76 18.50 5.65
CA THR A 510 2.57 17.76 4.66
C THR A 510 2.58 18.50 3.33
N HIS A 511 3.70 18.61 2.63
CA HIS A 511 3.72 19.17 1.28
C HIS A 511 3.03 18.25 0.25
N MET A 512 2.99 18.67 -1.01
CA MET A 512 2.48 17.92 -2.15
C MET A 512 3.55 17.77 -3.24
N PRO A 513 3.63 16.62 -3.94
CA PRO A 513 2.75 15.44 -3.84
C PRO A 513 2.87 14.70 -2.51
N LEU A 514 1.75 14.15 -2.04
CA LEU A 514 1.72 13.37 -0.80
C LEU A 514 2.65 12.15 -0.91
N ASN A 515 3.37 11.85 0.16
CA ASN A 515 4.33 10.74 0.27
C ASN A 515 5.57 10.84 -0.64
N ALA A 516 5.74 11.94 -1.38
CA ALA A 516 7.00 12.25 -2.02
C ALA A 516 8.01 12.72 -0.94
N PRO A 517 9.27 12.27 -1.00
CA PRO A 517 10.29 12.75 -0.07
C PRO A 517 10.78 14.16 -0.41
N ILE A 518 10.51 14.64 -1.62
CA ILE A 518 10.91 15.93 -2.15
C ILE A 518 9.78 16.58 -2.94
N LEU A 519 9.89 17.88 -3.12
CA LEU A 519 9.01 18.67 -3.96
C LEU A 519 9.12 18.31 -5.45
N LEU A 520 8.15 18.79 -6.22
CA LEU A 520 8.24 18.78 -7.68
C LEU A 520 9.50 19.52 -8.15
N SER A 521 9.96 19.18 -9.36
CA SER A 521 11.12 19.86 -9.94
C SER A 521 10.93 21.37 -10.02
N ASP A 522 12.00 22.12 -9.78
CA ASP A 522 12.02 23.59 -9.85
C ASP A 522 11.34 24.17 -11.11
N PRO A 523 11.56 23.64 -12.34
CA PRO A 523 10.87 24.14 -13.52
C PRO A 523 9.34 23.91 -13.48
N SER A 524 8.86 22.87 -12.80
CA SER A 524 7.43 22.58 -12.65
C SER A 524 6.79 23.50 -11.61
N VAL A 525 7.43 23.69 -10.46
CA VAL A 525 6.95 24.65 -9.45
C VAL A 525 6.98 26.09 -9.99
N ALA A 526 8.03 26.45 -10.75
CA ALA A 526 8.13 27.73 -11.44
C ALA A 526 7.04 27.92 -12.50
N LEU A 527 6.60 26.85 -13.17
CA LEU A 527 5.49 26.89 -14.14
C LEU A 527 4.18 27.31 -13.47
N LEU A 528 3.85 26.70 -12.33
CA LEU A 528 2.69 27.08 -11.52
C LEU A 528 2.83 28.54 -11.04
N ARG A 529 3.98 28.87 -10.46
CA ARG A 529 4.27 30.20 -9.92
C ARG A 529 4.07 31.32 -10.94
N GLU A 530 4.68 31.19 -12.12
CA GLU A 530 4.62 32.22 -13.16
C GLU A 530 3.21 32.34 -13.75
N TRP A 531 2.46 31.24 -13.82
CA TRP A 531 1.05 31.27 -14.24
C TRP A 531 0.20 32.05 -13.23
N ILE A 532 0.39 31.80 -11.93
CA ILE A 532 -0.29 32.54 -10.86
C ILE A 532 0.12 34.02 -10.92
N ALA A 533 1.41 34.34 -11.01
CA ALA A 533 1.93 35.70 -11.07
C ALA A 533 1.41 36.50 -12.29
N ALA A 534 1.14 35.82 -13.40
CA ALA A 534 0.52 36.41 -14.59
C ALA A 534 -1.01 36.66 -14.44
N GLY A 535 -1.57 36.43 -13.25
CA GLY A 535 -2.98 36.62 -12.94
C GLY A 535 -3.83 35.36 -13.09
N ALA A 536 -3.21 34.17 -13.05
CA ALA A 536 -3.88 32.87 -13.16
C ALA A 536 -4.85 32.81 -14.35
N MET A 537 -4.37 33.15 -15.55
CA MET A 537 -5.21 33.27 -16.74
C MET A 537 -5.70 31.90 -17.24
N PRO A 538 -6.95 31.80 -17.75
CA PRO A 538 -7.50 30.53 -18.24
C PRO A 538 -6.79 30.00 -19.47
#